data_AF-A0A2U1VPC7-F1
#
_entry.id   AF-A0A2U1VPC7-F1
#
_cell.length_a   1.000
_cell.length_b   1.000
_cell.length_c   1.000
_cell.angle_alpha   90.00
_cell.angle_beta   90.00
_cell.angle_gamma   90.00
#
_symmetry.space_group_name_H-M   'P 1'
#
loop_
_entity.id
_entity.type
_entity.pdbx_description
1 polymer ?
#
loop_
_entity_poly.entity_id
_entity_poly.type
_entity_poly.pdbx_seq_one_letter_code
_entity_poly.pdbx_strand_id
1 'polypeptide(L)' 'MVALCRLVERGVGVGVVPETAAMRALDSGTIRVMPLRDAWAPRLLMLCARRFDDLPAHARHLVENLSENAPAAAENAV' A
#
# COMPACT_ATOMS: atom_id res chain seq x y z
N MET A 1 2.22 -12.97 5.32
CA MET A 1 2.35 -13.41 3.91
C MET A 1 1.05 -13.14 3.17
N VAL A 2 1.07 -12.57 1.96
CA VAL A 2 -0.13 -12.47 1.10
C VAL A 2 -0.34 -13.81 0.37
N ALA A 3 -1.57 -14.30 0.27
CA ALA A 3 -1.89 -15.60 -0.34
C ALA A 3 -1.42 -15.69 -1.81
N LEU A 4 -1.49 -14.59 -2.56
CA LEU A 4 -1.05 -14.51 -3.95
C LEU A 4 0.44 -14.86 -4.12
N CYS A 5 1.33 -14.34 -3.26
CA CYS A 5 2.76 -14.64 -3.35
C CYS A 5 3.04 -16.14 -3.21
N ARG A 6 2.31 -16.83 -2.31
CA ARG A 6 2.44 -18.29 -2.14
C ARG A 6 1.95 -19.07 -3.36
N LEU A 7 0.94 -18.58 -4.06
CA LEU A 7 0.48 -19.21 -5.31
C LEU A 7 1.54 -19.05 -6.41
N VAL A 8 2.16 -17.87 -6.51
CA VAL A 8 3.27 -17.60 -7.44
C VAL A 8 4.49 -18.47 -7.11
N GLU A 9 4.88 -18.59 -5.84
CA GLU A 9 5.95 -19.49 -5.37
C GLU A 9 5.71 -20.95 -5.78
N ARG A 10 4.44 -21.38 -5.87
CA ARG A 10 4.03 -22.72 -6.30
C ARG A 10 3.90 -22.88 -7.82
N GLY A 11 4.26 -21.86 -8.59
CA GLY A 11 4.21 -21.91 -10.06
C GLY A 11 2.80 -21.77 -10.65
N VAL A 12 1.82 -21.28 -9.88
CA VAL A 12 0.44 -21.12 -10.36
C VAL A 12 0.31 -20.01 -11.42
N GLY A 13 1.21 -19.02 -11.40
CA GLY A 13 1.20 -17.91 -12.37
C GLY A 13 1.94 -16.68 -11.88
N VAL A 14 1.53 -15.50 -12.38
CA VAL A 14 2.07 -14.18 -12.02
C VAL A 14 1.03 -13.40 -11.21
N GLY A 15 1.48 -12.57 -10.26
CA GLY A 15 0.61 -11.75 -9.41
C GLY A 15 1.04 -10.29 -9.38
N VAL A 16 0.06 -9.38 -9.29
CA VAL A 16 0.27 -7.95 -9.04
C VAL A 16 -0.10 -7.65 -7.60
N VAL A 17 0.81 -7.05 -6.84
CA VAL A 17 0.63 -6.68 -5.43
C VAL A 17 1.27 -5.31 -5.16
N PRO A 18 0.87 -4.61 -4.09
CA PRO A 18 1.61 -3.43 -3.62
C PRO A 18 3.07 -3.77 -3.33
N GLU A 19 3.98 -2.82 -3.59
CA GLU A 19 5.43 -2.99 -3.35
C GLU A 19 5.73 -3.45 -1.92
N THR A 20 5.06 -2.87 -0.92
CA THR A 20 5.22 -3.26 0.49
C THR A 20 4.87 -4.73 0.74
N ALA A 21 3.90 -5.29 0.01
CA ALA A 21 3.56 -6.70 0.09
C ALA A 21 4.56 -7.59 -0.66
N ALA A 22 5.09 -7.11 -1.79
CA ALA A 22 6.13 -7.80 -2.55
C ALA A 22 7.44 -7.91 -1.75
N MET A 23 7.88 -6.81 -1.12
CA MET A 23 9.08 -6.78 -0.27
C MET A 23 8.98 -7.76 0.90
N ARG A 24 7.82 -7.84 1.56
CA ARG A 24 7.56 -8.84 2.61
C ARG A 24 7.62 -10.30 2.14
N ALA A 25 7.46 -10.54 0.85
CA ALA A 25 7.54 -11.87 0.25
C ALA A 25 8.95 -12.17 -0.30
N LEU A 26 9.82 -11.18 -0.45
CA LEU A 26 11.24 -11.41 -0.77
C LEU A 26 11.97 -12.08 0.40
N ASP A 27 11.56 -11.80 1.63
CA ASP A 27 12.09 -12.46 2.84
C ASP A 27 11.90 -13.99 2.82
N SER A 28 10.96 -14.54 2.02
CA SER A 28 10.73 -15.99 1.88
C SER A 28 11.42 -16.67 0.69
N GLY A 29 12.01 -15.90 -0.23
CA GLY A 29 13.13 -16.37 -1.05
C GLY A 29 12.86 -17.07 -2.40
N THR A 30 11.64 -17.13 -2.92
CA THR A 30 11.35 -17.96 -4.12
C THR A 30 10.72 -17.24 -5.32
N ILE A 31 10.42 -15.95 -5.21
CA ILE A 31 9.77 -15.19 -6.29
C ILE A 31 10.58 -13.97 -6.70
N ARG A 32 10.57 -13.68 -8.00
CA ARG A 32 11.14 -12.45 -8.57
C ARG A 32 10.10 -11.35 -8.53
N VAL A 33 10.47 -10.20 -7.99
CA VAL A 33 9.63 -8.98 -7.98
C VAL A 33 10.12 -8.04 -9.08
N MET A 34 9.19 -7.47 -9.85
CA MET A 34 9.49 -6.46 -10.86
C MET A 34 8.57 -5.24 -10.65
N PRO A 35 9.12 -4.01 -10.62
CA PRO A 35 8.30 -2.80 -10.49
C PRO A 35 7.50 -2.57 -11.77
N LEU A 36 6.21 -2.25 -11.60
CA LEU A 36 5.35 -1.80 -12.69
C LEU A 36 5.62 -0.32 -12.97
N ARG A 37 5.76 0.04 -14.26
CA ARG A 37 6.11 1.39 -14.70
C ARG A 37 4.95 2.15 -15.34
N ASP A 38 3.82 1.49 -15.46
CA ASP A 38 2.62 2.05 -16.06
C ASP A 38 1.99 3.13 -15.18
N ALA A 39 1.34 4.11 -15.79
CA ALA A 39 0.70 5.22 -15.07
C ALA A 39 -0.41 4.78 -14.10
N TRP A 40 -0.96 3.58 -14.28
CA TRP A 40 -1.97 3.00 -13.39
C TRP A 40 -1.38 2.33 -12.14
N ALA A 41 -0.07 2.06 -12.13
CA ALA A 41 0.59 1.28 -11.09
C ALA A 41 0.72 2.00 -9.73
N PRO A 42 0.91 3.33 -9.66
CA PRO A 42 0.94 4.04 -8.39
C PRO A 42 -0.39 3.86 -7.64
N ARG A 43 -0.30 3.36 -6.41
CA ARG A 43 -1.46 3.20 -5.53
C ARG A 43 -1.67 4.47 -4.72
N LEU A 44 -2.82 5.10 -4.89
CA LEU A 44 -3.26 6.21 -4.04
C LEU A 44 -3.96 5.66 -2.79
N LEU A 45 -3.46 6.00 -1.61
CA LEU A 45 -4.11 5.75 -0.32
C LEU A 45 -4.59 7.07 0.24
N MET A 46 -5.89 7.14 0.55
CA MET A 46 -6.52 8.36 1.05
C MET A 46 -7.12 8.12 2.43
N LEU A 47 -6.92 9.09 3.32
CA LEU A 47 -7.70 9.19 4.54
C LEU A 47 -8.99 9.93 4.21
N CYS A 48 -10.12 9.34 4.58
CA CYS A 48 -11.44 9.89 4.29
C CYS A 48 -12.26 9.98 5.57
N ALA A 49 -12.80 11.16 5.85
CA ALA A 49 -13.79 11.41 6.88
C ALA A 49 -14.84 12.38 6.33
N ARG A 50 -16.08 12.32 6.86
CA ARG A 50 -17.10 13.30 6.47
C ARG A 50 -16.64 14.72 6.80
N ARG A 51 -16.11 14.90 8.01
CA ARG A 51 -15.45 16.11 8.51
C ARG A 51 -14.38 15.66 9.50
N PHE A 52 -13.11 16.02 9.25
CA PHE A 52 -12.00 15.63 10.13
C PHE A 52 -12.11 16.28 11.53
N ASP A 53 -12.69 17.48 11.60
CA ASP A 53 -12.92 18.19 12.86
C ASP A 53 -13.93 17.47 13.76
N ASP A 54 -14.88 16.74 13.18
CA ASP A 54 -15.94 16.02 13.91
C ASP A 54 -15.46 14.66 14.45
N LEU A 55 -14.20 14.29 14.22
CA LEU A 55 -13.63 13.04 14.70
C LEU A 55 -13.47 13.04 16.23
N PRO A 56 -13.78 11.91 16.90
CA PRO A 56 -13.38 11.71 18.29
C PRO A 56 -11.86 11.87 18.46
N ALA A 57 -11.41 12.27 19.65
CA ALA A 57 -10.00 12.56 19.92
C ALA A 57 -9.04 11.43 19.49
N HIS A 58 -9.38 10.17 19.78
CA HIS A 58 -8.56 9.01 19.39
C HIS A 58 -8.43 8.85 17.87
N ALA A 59 -9.47 9.18 17.10
CA ALA A 59 -9.45 9.09 15.65
C ALA A 59 -8.67 10.26 15.04
N ARG A 60 -8.73 11.46 15.64
CA ARG A 60 -7.89 12.60 15.22
C ARG A 60 -6.41 12.31 15.40
N HIS A 61 -6.01 11.74 16.55
CA HIS A 61 -4.63 11.31 16.78
C HIS A 61 -4.15 10.26 15.77
N LEU A 62 -5.03 9.33 15.37
CA LEU A 62 -4.69 8.37 14.31
C LEU A 62 -4.44 9.08 12.97
N VAL A 63 -5.31 10.03 12.60
CA VAL A 63 -5.15 10.80 11.35
C VAL A 63 -3.84 11.60 11.36
N GLU A 64 -3.52 12.27 12.47
CA GLU A 64 -2.26 13.00 12.65
C GLU A 64 -1.07 12.07 12.43
N ASN A 65 -1.03 10.93 13.14
CA ASN A 65 0.09 9.99 13.05
C ASN A 65 0.24 9.35 11.66
N LEU A 66 -0.86 9.02 11.00
CA LEU A 66 -0.83 8.47 9.64
C LEU A 66 -0.43 9.53 8.60
N SER A 67 -0.76 10.80 8.83
CA SER A 67 -0.40 11.90 7.93
C SER A 67 1.08 12.28 8.03
N GLU A 68 1.68 12.19 9.22
CA GLU A 68 3.14 12.37 9.40
C GLU A 68 3.97 11.33 8.64
N ASN A 69 3.43 10.11 8.50
CA ASN A 69 4.08 9.00 7.80
C ASN A 69 3.63 8.87 6.34
N ALA A 70 2.80 9.80 5.85
CA ALA A 70 2.42 9.80 4.46
C ALA A 70 3.68 10.13 3.62
N PRO A 71 4.00 9.34 2.57
CA PRO A 71 5.00 9.76 1.60
C PRO A 71 4.56 11.12 1.05
N ALA A 72 5.49 12.06 0.89
CA ALA A 72 5.21 13.41 0.41
C ALA A 72 4.25 13.34 -0.78
N ALA A 73 3.01 13.77 -0.54
CA ALA A 73 1.96 13.64 -1.53
C ALA A 73 2.41 14.32 -2.81
N ALA A 74 2.24 13.64 -3.95
CA ALA A 74 2.20 14.33 -5.22
C ALA A 74 1.06 15.35 -5.11
N GLU A 75 1.48 16.60 -5.00
CA GLU A 75 0.66 17.79 -4.88
C GLU A 75 -0.42 17.77 -5.98
N ASN A 76 -1.67 17.92 -5.58
CA ASN A 76 -2.90 17.95 -6.40
C ASN A 76 -3.52 16.59 -6.77
N ALA A 77 -4.49 16.19 -5.95
CA ALA A 77 -5.58 15.35 -6.40
C ALA A 77 -6.89 15.70 -5.67
N VAL A 78 -7.29 16.99 -5.73
CA VAL A 78 -8.69 17.49 -5.84
C VAL A 78 -8.64 18.86 -6.49
#